data_AF-A0AAW1BID5-F1
#
_entry.id   AF-A0AAW1BID5-F1
#
_cell.length_a   1.000
_cell.length_b   1.000
_cell.length_c   1.000
_cell.angle_alpha   90.00
_cell.angle_beta   90.00
_cell.angle_gamma   90.00
#
_symmetry.space_group_name_H-M   'P 1'
#
loop_
_entity.id
_entity.type
_entity.pdbx_description
1 polymer ?
#
loop_
_entity_poly.entity_id
_entity_poly.type
_entity_poly.pdbx_seq_one_letter_code
_entity_poly.pdbx_strand_id
1 'polypeptide(L)'
;MFEFSEKPLLPCYNLQVSVSQGPCNWFLFSDVLKHLKFSSRIFQAHFLHFEVMTLPRAEFQHQISLSQVLVPKETQEHVCPSTAPGAIETVELVCYQPELVQLLGSKVAFEAWSS
;
A
#
# COMPACT_ATOMS: atom_id res chain seq x y z
N MET A 1 0.42 5.08 16.75
CA MET A 1 1.36 3.99 16.41
C MET A 1 2.49 4.60 15.61
N PHE A 2 3.73 4.20 15.88
CA PHE A 2 4.91 4.69 15.19
C PHE A 2 5.68 3.54 14.57
N GLU A 3 6.14 3.74 13.34
CA GLU A 3 6.99 2.80 12.60
C GLU A 3 8.42 3.35 12.53
N PHE A 4 9.39 2.52 12.88
CA PHE A 4 10.82 2.85 12.85
C PHE A 4 11.58 1.84 12.01
N SER A 5 12.43 2.31 11.11
CA SER A 5 13.28 1.46 10.28
C SER A 5 14.60 2.14 10.00
N GLU A 6 15.66 1.33 9.90
CA GLU A 6 16.98 1.77 9.43
C GLU A 6 17.01 1.92 7.90
N LYS A 7 16.00 1.36 7.21
CA LYS A 7 15.83 1.45 5.76
C LYS A 7 14.73 2.45 5.43
N PRO A 8 14.73 3.05 4.22
CA PRO A 8 13.60 3.85 3.76
C PRO A 8 12.29 3.07 3.85
N LEU A 9 11.25 3.70 4.38
CA LEU A 9 9.92 3.11 4.50
C LEU A 9 9.23 3.03 3.13
N LEU A 10 8.33 2.06 2.97
CA LEU A 10 7.50 1.99 1.77
C LEU A 10 6.47 3.14 1.77
N PRO A 11 6.18 3.74 0.61
CA PRO A 11 5.10 4.72 0.49
C PRO A 11 3.77 4.11 0.92
N CYS A 12 3.04 4.84 1.76
CA CYS A 12 1.75 4.44 2.27
C CYS A 12 0.68 5.40 1.76
N TYR A 13 -0.41 4.86 1.21
CA TYR A 13 -1.48 5.63 0.59
C TYR A 13 -2.75 5.54 1.42
N ASN A 14 -3.34 6.68 1.78
CA ASN A 14 -4.65 6.71 2.42
C ASN A 14 -5.73 6.65 1.34
N LEU A 15 -6.39 5.50 1.23
CA LEU A 15 -7.32 5.19 0.14
C LEU A 15 -8.62 4.61 0.68
N GLN A 16 -9.71 4.88 -0.02
CA GLN A 16 -10.98 4.22 0.14
C GLN A 16 -11.18 3.23 -1.02
N VAL A 17 -11.06 1.93 -0.71
CA VAL A 17 -11.17 0.84 -1.70
C VAL A 17 -12.60 0.32 -1.88
N SER A 18 -13.50 0.66 -0.94
CA SER A 18 -14.91 0.26 -0.95
C SER A 18 -15.79 1.40 -0.42
N VAL A 19 -17.00 1.54 -0.95
CA VAL A 19 -18.00 2.47 -0.43
C VAL A 19 -18.53 2.11 0.96
N SER A 20 -18.41 0.83 1.36
CA SER A 20 -18.88 0.35 2.66
C SER A 20 -17.84 0.49 3.78
N GLN A 21 -16.60 0.83 3.43
CA GLN A 21 -15.49 0.99 4.37
C GLN A 21 -14.96 2.42 4.29
N GLY A 22 -14.50 2.97 5.41
CA GLY A 22 -13.85 4.27 5.43
C GLY A 22 -12.46 4.24 4.76
N PRO A 23 -11.84 5.40 4.54
CA PRO A 23 -10.46 5.47 4.06
C PRO A 23 -9.50 4.85 5.09
N CYS A 24 -8.57 4.04 4.62
CA CYS A 24 -7.51 3.47 5.44
C CYS A 24 -6.19 3.46 4.68
N ASN A 25 -5.13 3.08 5.37
CA ASN A 25 -3.77 3.11 4.85
C ASN A 25 -3.47 1.81 4.10
N TRP A 26 -2.87 1.92 2.91
CA TRP A 26 -2.54 0.79 2.04
C TRP A 26 -1.12 0.91 1.49
N PHE A 27 -0.50 -0.24 1.27
CA PHE A 27 0.72 -0.36 0.47
C PHE A 27 0.40 -0.91 -0.92
N LEU A 28 1.18 -0.51 -1.92
CA LEU A 28 1.22 -1.23 -3.19
C LEU A 28 1.77 -2.64 -2.94
N PHE A 29 0.97 -3.65 -3.29
CA PHE A 29 1.33 -5.04 -3.01
C PHE A 29 2.62 -5.44 -3.74
N SER A 30 2.83 -4.90 -4.95
CA SER A 30 4.08 -5.10 -5.70
C SER A 30 5.32 -4.67 -4.93
N ASP A 31 5.23 -3.59 -4.14
CA ASP A 31 6.40 -3.04 -3.46
C ASP A 31 6.69 -3.79 -2.16
N VAL A 32 5.64 -4.24 -1.47
CA VAL A 32 5.76 -5.20 -0.35
C VAL A 32 6.45 -6.48 -0.83
N LEU A 33 6.01 -7.06 -1.95
CA LEU A 33 6.59 -8.28 -2.51
C LEU A 33 8.06 -8.09 -2.91
N LYS A 34 8.40 -6.96 -3.56
CA LYS A 34 9.80 -6.63 -3.90
C LYS A 34 10.67 -6.50 -2.65
N HIS A 35 10.18 -5.83 -1.63
CA HIS A 35 10.93 -5.61 -0.38
C HIS A 35 11.18 -6.93 0.37
N LEU A 36 10.16 -7.81 0.43
CA LEU A 36 10.27 -9.14 1.04
C LEU A 36 11.00 -10.16 0.16
N LYS A 37 11.22 -9.85 -1.13
CA LYS A 37 11.71 -10.78 -2.17
C LYS A 37 10.81 -12.00 -2.33
N PHE A 38 9.50 -11.79 -2.20
CA PHE A 38 8.47 -12.83 -2.30
C PHE A 38 7.73 -12.75 -3.63
N SER A 39 7.14 -13.86 -4.06
CA SER A 39 6.08 -13.83 -5.07
C SER A 39 4.71 -13.66 -4.39
N SER A 40 3.71 -13.17 -5.12
CA SER A 40 2.33 -13.07 -4.63
C SER A 40 1.84 -14.40 -4.04
N ARG A 41 2.08 -15.52 -4.75
CA ARG A 41 1.71 -16.86 -4.30
C ARG A 41 2.38 -17.25 -2.98
N ILE A 42 3.68 -16.98 -2.82
CA ILE A 42 4.41 -17.29 -1.59
C ILE A 42 3.85 -16.44 -0.44
N PHE A 43 3.67 -15.14 -0.67
CA PHE A 43 3.13 -14.24 0.34
C PHE A 43 1.74 -14.69 0.82
N GLN A 44 0.81 -14.92 -0.10
CA GLN A 44 -0.54 -15.34 0.25
C GLN A 44 -0.56 -16.72 0.92
N ALA A 45 0.33 -17.65 0.55
CA ALA A 45 0.41 -18.95 1.20
C ALA A 45 0.91 -18.88 2.65
N HIS A 46 1.84 -17.96 2.95
CA HIS A 46 2.39 -17.79 4.30
C HIS A 46 1.54 -16.86 5.18
N PHE A 47 0.83 -15.90 4.59
CA PHE A 47 0.13 -14.84 5.31
C PHE A 47 -1.33 -14.67 4.86
N LEU A 48 -2.13 -15.71 5.07
CA LEU A 48 -3.53 -15.79 4.65
C LEU A 48 -4.46 -14.73 5.27
N HIS A 49 -4.03 -14.06 6.34
CA HIS A 49 -4.83 -13.07 7.06
C HIS A 49 -4.66 -11.65 6.51
N PHE A 50 -3.66 -11.38 5.66
CA PHE A 50 -3.52 -10.07 5.05
C PHE A 50 -4.50 -9.91 3.90
N GLU A 51 -5.33 -8.87 3.99
CA GLU A 51 -6.29 -8.53 2.96
C GLU A 51 -5.59 -7.89 1.76
N VAL A 52 -5.65 -8.57 0.61
CA VAL A 52 -5.19 -8.03 -0.67
C VAL A 52 -6.40 -7.62 -1.49
N MET A 53 -6.46 -6.35 -1.86
CA MET A 53 -7.57 -5.74 -2.60
C MET A 53 -7.12 -5.23 -3.95
N THR A 54 -8.02 -5.26 -4.93
CA THR A 54 -7.79 -4.70 -6.26
C THR A 54 -8.52 -3.37 -6.39
N LEU A 55 -7.83 -2.33 -6.85
CA LEU A 55 -8.41 -1.02 -7.15
C LEU A 55 -8.14 -0.65 -8.62
N PRO A 56 -9.10 -0.08 -9.37
CA PRO A 56 -8.81 0.46 -10.69
C PRO A 56 -7.68 1.49 -10.63
N ARG A 57 -6.72 1.42 -11.56
CA ARG A 57 -5.56 2.32 -11.55
C ARG A 57 -5.97 3.78 -11.66
N ALA A 58 -6.99 4.09 -12.47
CA ALA A 58 -7.53 5.44 -12.59
C ALA A 58 -8.05 5.99 -11.24
N GLU A 59 -8.70 5.14 -10.45
CA GLU A 59 -9.21 5.51 -9.12
C GLU A 59 -8.06 5.67 -8.11
N PHE A 60 -7.08 4.76 -8.14
CA PHE A 60 -5.86 4.90 -7.35
C PHE A 60 -5.17 6.25 -7.63
N GLN A 61 -4.95 6.58 -8.91
CA GLN A 61 -4.32 7.84 -9.33
C GLN A 61 -5.14 9.06 -8.93
N HIS A 62 -6.47 8.98 -9.03
CA HIS A 62 -7.36 10.05 -8.59
C HIS A 62 -7.22 10.31 -7.08
N GLN A 63 -7.33 9.27 -6.26
CA GLN A 63 -7.26 9.43 -4.80
C GLN A 63 -5.88 9.91 -4.32
N ILE A 64 -4.78 9.41 -4.86
CA ILE A 64 -3.44 9.89 -4.48
C ILE A 64 -3.22 11.36 -4.88
N SER A 65 -3.84 11.83 -5.97
CA SER A 65 -3.75 13.24 -6.38
C SER A 65 -4.46 14.22 -5.43
N LEU A 66 -5.43 13.72 -4.65
CA LEU A 66 -6.14 14.49 -3.64
C LEU A 66 -5.34 14.61 -2.32
N SER A 67 -4.29 13.81 -2.16
CA SER A 67 -3.43 13.87 -0.97
C SER A 67 -2.60 15.14 -0.95
N GLN A 68 -2.66 15.88 0.16
CA GLN A 68 -1.86 17.09 0.37
C GLN A 68 -0.42 16.80 0.85
N VAL A 69 -0.15 15.56 1.28
CA VAL A 69 1.12 15.16 1.91
C VAL A 69 2.03 14.40 0.94
N LEU A 70 1.46 13.81 -0.13
CA LEU A 70 2.24 13.08 -1.12
C LEU A 70 3.02 14.05 -2.02
N VAL A 71 4.30 13.76 -2.25
CA VAL A 71 5.14 14.59 -3.12
C VAL A 71 4.89 14.20 -4.58
N PRO A 72 4.72 15.15 -5.52
CA PRO A 72 4.36 14.87 -6.92
C PRO A 72 5.28 13.88 -7.67
N LYS A 73 6.53 13.71 -7.20
CA LYS A 73 7.50 12.78 -7.79
C LYS A 73 7.12 11.31 -7.56
N GLU A 74 6.54 10.99 -6.40
CA GLU A 74 6.05 9.65 -6.06
C GLU A 74 4.80 9.31 -6.88
N THR A 75 4.00 10.32 -7.25
CA THR A 75 2.82 10.17 -8.11
C THR A 75 3.21 9.82 -9.55
N GLN A 76 4.28 10.41 -10.10
CA GLN A 76 4.68 10.23 -11.50
C GLN A 76 5.13 8.82 -11.87
N GLU A 77 5.78 8.10 -10.96
CA GLU A 77 6.29 6.73 -11.23
C GLU A 77 5.15 5.72 -11.44
N HIS A 78 3.96 5.99 -10.89
CA HIS A 78 2.76 5.14 -10.99
C HIS A 78 1.76 5.63 -12.05
N VAL A 79 2.10 6.70 -12.79
CA VAL A 79 1.28 7.32 -13.84
C VAL A 79 1.59 6.79 -15.24
N CYS A 80 2.63 5.98 -15.44
CA CYS A 80 2.92 5.38 -16.76
C CYS A 80 1.76 4.48 -17.24
N PRO A 81 1.04 4.83 -18.33
CA PRO A 81 0.06 3.95 -18.92
C PRO A 81 0.80 2.94 -19.80
N SER A 82 0.88 1.70 -19.38
CA SER A 82 1.35 0.62 -20.25
C SER A 82 0.31 -0.48 -20.27
N THR A 83 -0.49 -0.51 -21.34
CA THR A 83 -0.76 -1.68 -22.22
C THR A 83 -2.20 -1.61 -22.80
N ALA A 84 -2.28 -1.96 -24.09
CA ALA A 84 -3.43 -2.34 -24.92
C ALA A 84 -4.82 -1.67 -24.71
N PRO A 85 -5.43 -1.09 -25.77
CA PRO A 85 -6.79 -0.56 -25.71
C PRO A 85 -7.79 -1.67 -25.32
N GLY A 86 -8.39 -1.55 -24.13
CA GLY A 86 -9.46 -2.43 -23.65
C GLY A 86 -9.18 -3.19 -22.34
N ALA A 87 -7.96 -3.14 -21.80
CA ALA A 87 -7.68 -3.72 -20.49
C ALA A 87 -8.07 -2.76 -19.35
N ILE A 88 -8.87 -3.22 -18.39
CA ILE A 88 -9.10 -2.49 -17.14
C ILE A 88 -7.83 -2.64 -16.31
N GLU A 89 -7.02 -1.58 -16.27
CA GLU A 89 -5.79 -1.57 -15.51
C GLU A 89 -6.11 -1.44 -14.02
N THR A 90 -5.64 -2.40 -13.21
CA THR A 90 -5.85 -2.44 -11.75
C THR A 90 -4.52 -2.47 -11.02
N VAL A 91 -4.52 -1.99 -9.78
CA VAL A 91 -3.42 -2.14 -8.83
C VAL A 91 -3.86 -3.06 -7.68
N GLU A 92 -2.94 -3.88 -7.21
CA GLU A 92 -3.12 -4.68 -6.00
C GLU A 92 -2.57 -3.92 -4.79
N LEU A 93 -3.36 -3.89 -3.73
CA LEU A 93 -3.09 -3.17 -2.49
C LEU A 93 -3.16 -4.14 -1.31
N VAL A 94 -2.34 -3.93 -0.30
CA VAL A 94 -2.43 -4.65 0.97
C VAL A 94 -2.58 -3.66 2.12
N CYS A 95 -3.51 -3.95 3.04
CA CYS A 95 -3.86 -3.05 4.13
C CYS A 95 -2.66 -2.84 5.07
N TYR A 96 -2.43 -1.59 5.47
CA TYR A 96 -1.41 -1.23 6.44
C TYR A 96 -1.77 -1.79 7.82
N GLN A 97 -0.94 -2.70 8.32
CA GLN A 97 -1.13 -3.36 9.62
C GLN A 97 0.20 -3.45 10.37
N PRO A 98 0.20 -3.37 11.71
CA PRO A 98 1.41 -3.49 12.53
C PRO A 98 2.24 -4.74 12.20
N GLU A 99 1.57 -5.87 12.02
CA GLU A 99 2.18 -7.18 11.75
C GLU A 99 2.87 -7.20 10.38
N LEU A 100 2.28 -6.54 9.38
CA LEU A 100 2.88 -6.41 8.05
C LEU A 100 4.14 -5.54 8.11
N VAL A 101 4.07 -4.44 8.84
CA VAL A 101 5.20 -3.53 9.04
C VAL A 101 6.37 -4.21 9.75
N GLN A 102 6.08 -5.04 10.75
CA GLN A 102 7.09 -5.87 11.42
C GLN A 102 7.71 -6.87 10.46
N LEU A 103 6.92 -7.49 9.59
CA LEU A 103 7.40 -8.41 8.57
C LEU A 103 8.33 -7.72 7.56
N LEU A 104 8.09 -6.45 7.24
CA LEU A 104 8.97 -5.61 6.40
C LEU A 104 10.30 -5.26 7.08
N GLY A 105 10.49 -5.65 8.34
CA GLY A 105 11.69 -5.43 9.14
C GLY A 105 11.70 -4.12 9.92
N SER A 106 10.56 -3.41 9.96
CA SER A 106 10.42 -2.21 10.79
C SER A 106 10.05 -2.58 12.24
N LYS A 107 10.39 -1.73 13.19
CA LYS A 107 9.92 -1.82 14.58
C LYS A 107 8.67 -0.97 14.75
N VAL A 108 7.68 -1.51 15.46
CA VAL A 108 6.43 -0.80 15.74
C VAL A 108 6.35 -0.46 17.22
N ALA A 109 6.08 0.80 17.54
CA ALA A 109 5.81 1.26 18.90
C ALA A 109 4.37 1.76 19.04
N PHE A 110 3.74 1.38 20.15
CA PHE A 110 2.42 1.87 20.54
C PHE A 110 2.60 2.79 21.74
N GLU A 111 2.36 4.07 21.51
CA GLU A 111 2.32 5.05 22.58
C GLU A 111 0.85 5.35 22.87
N ALA A 112 0.40 4.98 24.07
CA ALA A 112 -0.91 5.36 24.56
C ALA A 112 -0.84 6.83 24.94
N TRP A 113 -1.57 7.66 24.20
CA TRP A 113 -1.54 9.09 24.39
C TRP A 113 -2.26 9.45 25.69
N SER A 114 -1.57 10.14 26.62
CA SER A 114 -2.15 10.73 27.82
C SER A 114 -2.22 12.25 27.68
N SER A 115 -3.14 12.74 26.84
CA SER A 115 -3.48 14.18 26.78
C SER A 115 -4.96 14.40 27.02
#